data_AF-A0A7V9BZL7-F1
#
_entry.id   AF-A0A7V9BZL7-F1
#
_cell.length_a   1.000
_cell.length_b   1.000
_cell.length_c   1.000
_cell.angle_alpha   90.00
_cell.angle_beta   90.00
_cell.angle_gamma   90.00
#
_symmetry.space_group_name_H-M   'P 1'
#
loop_
_entity.id
_entity.type
_entity.pdbx_description
1 polymer ?
#
loop_
_entity_poly.entity_id
_entity_poly.type
_entity_poly.pdbx_seq_one_letter_code
_entity_poly.pdbx_strand_id
1 'polypeptide(L)' 'MNLGATELIIVLLIVLLVFGSTRLPKLARSMGQASREFKAGVDERIGDTDERASSS' A
#
# COMPACT_ATOMS: atom_id res chain seq x y z
N MET A 1 5.98 -12.75 26.09
CA MET A 1 4.70 -12.00 26.06
C MET A 1 4.34 -11.85 24.59
N ASN A 2 3.46 -12.71 24.10
CA ASN A 2 3.02 -12.66 22.71
C ASN A 2 1.94 -11.60 22.62
N LEU A 3 2.09 -10.63 21.70
CA LEU A 3 0.98 -9.73 21.37
C LEU A 3 -0.18 -10.59 20.90
N GLY A 4 -1.15 -10.78 21.78
CA GLY A 4 -2.35 -11.54 21.48
C GLY A 4 -3.27 -10.76 20.57
N ALA A 5 -4.25 -11.46 19.99
CA ALA A 5 -5.31 -10.81 19.21
C ALA A 5 -5.98 -9.66 19.99
N THR A 6 -6.10 -9.80 21.31
CA THR A 6 -6.66 -8.77 22.21
C THR A 6 -5.83 -7.49 22.26
N GLU A 7 -4.50 -7.58 22.37
CA GLU A 7 -3.63 -6.39 22.38
C GLU A 7 -3.68 -5.67 21.02
N LEU A 8 -3.69 -6.43 19.92
CA LEU A 8 -3.85 -5.88 18.58
C LEU A 8 -5.17 -5.13 18.40
N ILE A 9 -6.27 -5.67 18.93
CA ILE A 9 -7.59 -5.01 18.90
C ILE A 9 -7.55 -3.70 19.70
N ILE A 10 -6.93 -3.67 20.89
CA ILE A 10 -6.84 -2.47 21.71
C ILE A 10 -6.03 -1.38 20.99
N VAL A 11 -4.89 -1.74 20.41
CA VAL A 11 -4.07 -0.80 19.62
C VAL A 11 -4.86 -0.27 18.42
N LEU A 12 -5.56 -1.14 17.69
CA LEU A 12 -6.42 -0.73 16.59
C LEU A 12 -7.51 0.24 17.05
N LEU A 13 -8.11 0.01 18.22
CA LEU A 13 -9.12 0.89 18.80
C LEU A 13 -8.55 2.27 19.12
N ILE A 14 -7.36 2.35 19.69
CA ILE A 14 -6.66 3.62 19.96
C ILE A 14 -6.37 4.36 18.66
N VAL A 15 -5.85 3.67 17.64
CA VAL A 15 -5.60 4.23 16.31
C VAL A 15 -6.90 4.76 15.70
N LEU A 16 -8.00 4.00 15.80
CA LEU A 16 -9.31 4.42 15.32
C LEU A 16 -9.88 5.62 16.09
N LEU A 17 -9.58 5.79 17.38
CA LEU A 17 -10.00 6.97 18.14
C LEU A 17 -9.22 8.23 17.73
N VAL A 18 -7.92 8.11 17.48
CA VAL A 18 -7.06 9.23 17.08
C VAL A 18 -7.35 9.65 15.63
N PHE A 19 -7.40 8.68 14.72
CA PHE A 19 -7.55 8.95 13.28
C PHE A 19 -9.02 8.93 12.83
N GLY A 20 -9.91 8.26 13.54
CA GLY A 20 -11.29 8.04 13.13
C GLY A 20 -11.46 6.87 12.14
N SER A 21 -12.64 6.27 12.13
CA SER A 21 -13.01 5.15 11.25
C SER A 21 -12.97 5.50 9.76
N THR A 22 -13.05 6.78 9.40
CA THR A 22 -13.05 7.24 8.00
C THR A 22 -11.67 7.58 7.48
N ARG A 23 -10.73 8.07 8.31
CA ARG A 23 -9.42 8.52 7.81
C ARG A 23 -8.47 7.37 7.56
N LEU A 24 -8.45 6.36 8.42
CA LEU A 24 -7.61 5.17 8.26
C LEU A 24 -7.84 4.46 6.90
N PRO A 25 -9.07 4.11 6.50
CA PRO A 25 -9.31 3.50 5.19
C PRO A 25 -9.08 4.46 4.03
N LYS A 26 -9.33 5.76 4.20
CA LYS A 26 -9.08 6.76 3.16
C LYS A 26 -7.58 6.88 2.86
N LEU A 27 -6.75 6.93 3.90
CA LEU A 27 -5.29 6.91 3.78
C LEU A 27 -4.80 5.62 3.13
N ALA A 28 -5.27 4.46 3.59
CA ALA A 28 -4.91 3.17 3.01
C ALA A 28 -5.29 3.07 1.52
N ARG A 29 -6.46 3.56 1.12
CA ARG A 29 -6.89 3.62 -0.29
C ARG A 29 -5.98 4.53 -1.12
N SER A 30 -5.70 5.74 -0.65
CA SER A 30 -4.82 6.67 -1.38
C SER A 30 -3.39 6.16 -1.51
N MET A 31 -2.87 5.52 -0.46
CA MET A 31 -1.52 4.93 -0.47
C MET A 31 -1.47 3.69 -1.37
N GLY A 32 -2.52 2.87 -1.38
CA GLY A 32 -2.64 1.73 -2.28
C GLY A 32 -2.73 2.13 -3.75
N GLN A 33 -3.47 3.20 -4.06
CA GLN A 33 -3.52 3.78 -5.41
C GLN A 33 -2.14 4.28 -5.85
N ALA A 34 -1.46 5.07 -5.01
CA ALA A 34 -0.12 5.55 -5.29
C ALA A 34 0.89 4.40 -5.48
N SER A 35 0.84 3.36 -4.63
CA SER A 35 1.70 2.19 -4.77
C SER A 35 1.44 1.40 -6.06
N ARG A 36 0.17 1.29 -6.48
CA ARG A 36 -0.21 0.61 -7.72
C ARG A 36 0.27 1.38 -8.95
N GLU A 37 0.08 2.69 -8.97
CA GLU A 37 0.54 3.56 -10.06
C GLU A 37 2.07 3.58 -10.13
N PHE A 38 2.75 3.64 -8.99
CA PHE A 38 4.21 3.54 -8.91
C PHE A 38 4.70 2.21 -9.48
N LYS A 39 4.09 1.09 -9.11
CA LYS A 39 4.46 -0.24 -9.61
C LYS A 39 4.23 -0.35 -11.13
N ALA A 40 3.08 0.13 -11.62
CA ALA A 40 2.78 0.14 -13.06
C ALA A 40 3.79 0.96 -13.87
N GLY A 41 4.14 2.17 -13.41
CA GLY A 41 5.13 3.02 -14.08
C GLY A 41 6.58 2.50 -13.98
N VAL A 42 6.88 1.63 -13.02
CA VAL A 42 8.16 0.90 -12.96
C VAL A 42 8.15 -0.28 -13.93
N ASP A 43 7.09 -1.08 -13.95
CA ASP A 43 6.99 -2.26 -14.81
C ASP A 43 6.94 -1.86 -16.30
N GLU A 44 6.28 -0.76 -16.67
CA GLU A 44 6.27 -0.25 -18.05
C GLU A 44 7.66 0.16 -18.53
N ARG A 45 8.49 0.76 -17.66
CA ARG A 45 9.88 1.11 -17.98
C ARG A 45 10.78 -0.11 -18.16
N ILE A 46 10.51 -1.19 -17.43
CA ILE A 46 11.26 -2.44 -17.56
C ILE A 46 10.83 -3.15 -18.85
N GLY A 47 9.53 -3.20 -19.16
CA GLY A 47 9.02 -3.82 -20.39
C GLY A 47 9.48 -3.13 -21.68
N ASP A 48 9.59 -1.80 -21.70
CA ASP A 48 10.08 -1.05 -22.88
C ASP A 48 11.58 -1.31 -23.17
N THR A 49 12.33 -1.79 -22.17
CA THR A 49 13.76 -2.11 -22.32
C THR A 49 13.97 -3.46 -23.03
N ASP A 50 13.06 -4.43 -22.84
CA ASP A 50 13.15 -5.75 -23.49
C ASP A 50 12.68 -5.72 -24.97
N GLU A 51 11.69 -4.87 -25.31
CA GLU A 51 11.14 -4.79 -26.69
C GLU A 51 12.11 -4.10 -27.69
N ARG A 52 12.94 -3.15 -27.21
CA ARG A 52 13.95 -2.45 -28.03
C ARG A 52 15.18 -3.31 -28.35
N ALA A 53 15.46 -4.36 -27.60
CA ALA A 53 16.61 -5.24 -27.81
C ALA A 53 16.36 -6.33 -28.88
N SER A 54 15.09 -6.60 -29.22
CA SER A 54 14.70 -7.63 -30.20
C SER A 54 14.52 -7.08 -31.62
N SER A 55 14.48 -5.76 -31.79
CA SER A 55 14.24 -5.07 -33.07
C SER A 55 15.48 -4.43 -33.70
N SER A 56 16.69 -4.69 -33.17
CA SER A 56 17.99 -4.26 -33.73
C SER A 56 18.88 -5.43 -34.11
#